data_AF-A0A8T4QEJ8-F1
#
_entry.id   AF-A0A8T4QEJ8-F1
#
_cell.length_a   1.000
_cell.length_b   1.000
_cell.length_c   1.000
_cell.angle_alpha   90.00
_cell.angle_beta   90.00
_cell.angle_gamma   90.00
#
_symmetry.space_group_name_H-M   'P 1'
#
loop_
_entity.id
_entity.type
_entity.pdbx_description
1 polymer ?
#
loop_
_entity_poly.entity_id
_entity_poly.type
_entity_poly.pdbx_seq_one_letter_code
_entity_poly.pdbx_strand_id
1 'polypeptide(L)'
;MAFFRIKKIKGKEYAYIVENKWKPTAKSVELNASSRDERERAKRSRTQLSREHLTLRGIDMRGSRRDSLAMSKPRGSRQKVKEYVGRVYRFNLMNNVNFLEYFKIEDVQNYIEINQKNKIINDLIEWELYKFNVNKNEFSIDLNSKKIQKNNKNVAFFINEGFMCDFTLKNLLEFKPEGDEQADGYRLARAFVEAGIKVPQEIFIGVFGKLYKTAE
;
A
#
# COMPACT_ATOMS: atom_id res chain seq x y z
N MET A 1 -0.31 7.37 -4.76
CA MET A 1 -0.91 6.08 -4.36
C MET A 1 0.23 5.08 -4.14
N ALA A 2 0.35 4.56 -2.92
CA ALA A 2 1.34 3.55 -2.57
C ALA A 2 0.70 2.16 -2.61
N PHE A 3 1.48 1.12 -2.88
CA PHE A 3 1.02 -0.27 -2.88
C PHE A 3 2.13 -1.21 -2.41
N PHE A 4 1.75 -2.40 -1.96
CA PHE A 4 2.68 -3.43 -1.55
C PHE A 4 3.30 -4.15 -2.75
N ARG A 5 4.60 -4.40 -2.68
CA ARG A 5 5.34 -5.22 -3.64
C ARG A 5 6.13 -6.28 -2.90
N ILE A 6 5.95 -7.53 -3.30
CA ILE A 6 6.77 -8.64 -2.82
C ILE A 6 7.99 -8.83 -3.73
N LYS A 7 9.15 -9.08 -3.14
CA LYS A 7 10.35 -9.56 -3.84
C LYS A 7 10.84 -10.85 -3.21
N LYS A 8 11.29 -11.79 -4.05
CA LYS A 8 11.99 -13.01 -3.63
C LYS A 8 13.50 -12.77 -3.67
N ILE A 9 14.17 -12.97 -2.54
CA ILE A 9 15.63 -12.84 -2.39
C ILE A 9 16.12 -14.09 -1.67
N LYS A 10 17.02 -14.86 -2.30
CA LYS A 10 17.57 -16.11 -1.75
C LYS A 10 16.47 -17.06 -1.23
N GLY A 11 15.39 -17.25 -2.01
CA GLY A 11 14.27 -18.11 -1.67
C GLY A 11 13.31 -17.57 -0.60
N LYS A 12 13.55 -16.37 -0.04
CA LYS A 12 12.70 -15.74 0.98
C LYS A 12 11.92 -14.57 0.40
N GLU A 13 10.68 -14.37 0.85
CA GLU A 13 9.82 -13.28 0.42
C GLU A 13 9.92 -12.08 1.35
N TYR A 14 9.93 -10.88 0.75
CA TYR A 14 10.07 -9.61 1.42
C TYR A 14 9.09 -8.59 0.85
N ALA A 15 8.39 -7.88 1.74
CA ALA A 15 7.42 -6.86 1.36
C ALA A 15 8.02 -5.46 1.42
N TYR A 16 7.64 -4.65 0.44
CA TYR A 16 8.04 -3.25 0.30
C TYR A 16 6.82 -2.41 -0.02
N ILE A 17 6.75 -1.21 0.55
CA ILE A 17 5.82 -0.18 0.10
C ILE A 17 6.49 0.57 -1.05
N VAL A 18 5.81 0.63 -2.20
CA VAL A 18 6.29 1.29 -3.40
C VAL A 18 5.30 2.35 -3.88
N GLU A 19 5.83 3.40 -4.49
CA GLU A 19 5.06 4.47 -5.10
C GLU A 19 5.41 4.60 -6.58
N ASN A 20 4.40 4.83 -7.41
CA ASN A 20 4.60 5.12 -8.81
C ASN A 20 5.04 6.57 -8.98
N LYS A 21 6.19 6.76 -9.64
CA LYS A 21 6.63 8.05 -10.17
C LYS A 21 6.34 8.11 -11.66
N TRP A 22 5.39 8.95 -12.01
CA TRP A 22 5.11 9.32 -13.38
C TRP A 22 6.04 10.47 -13.77
N LYS A 23 6.85 10.26 -14.81
CA LYS A 23 7.55 11.36 -15.47
C LYS A 23 6.76 11.71 -16.72
N PRO A 24 6.30 12.97 -16.87
CA PRO A 24 5.60 13.37 -18.07
C PRO A 24 6.53 13.22 -19.27
N THR A 25 5.99 12.68 -20.36
CA THR A 25 6.68 12.67 -21.65
C THR A 25 6.53 14.03 -22.31
N ALA A 26 7.47 14.43 -23.17
CA ALA A 26 7.36 15.69 -23.93
C ALA A 26 6.01 15.79 -24.67
N LYS A 27 5.51 14.66 -25.21
CA LYS A 27 4.20 14.58 -25.88
C LYS A 27 3.02 14.84 -24.93
N SER A 28 3.06 14.34 -23.69
CA SER A 28 2.01 14.63 -22.70
C SER A 28 2.07 16.09 -22.21
N VAL A 29 3.26 16.69 -22.15
CA VAL A 29 3.41 18.12 -21.80
C VAL A 29 2.83 19.00 -22.92
N GLU A 30 3.09 18.66 -24.19
CA GLU A 30 2.51 19.36 -25.34
C GLU A 30 0.96 19.24 -25.38
N LEU A 31 0.41 18.05 -25.13
CA LEU A 31 -1.03 17.81 -25.15
C LEU A 31 -1.75 18.56 -24.02
N ASN A 32 -1.15 18.60 -22.81
CA ASN A 32 -1.75 19.18 -21.61
C ASN A 32 -1.43 20.67 -21.39
N ALA A 33 -0.62 21.30 -22.26
CA ALA A 33 -0.29 22.71 -22.15
C ALA A 33 -1.53 23.60 -22.35
N SER A 34 -1.71 24.56 -21.45
CA SER A 34 -2.87 25.45 -21.41
C SER A 34 -2.75 26.62 -22.39
N SER A 35 -1.51 26.96 -22.77
CA SER A 35 -1.21 28.05 -23.70
C SER A 35 -0.43 27.59 -24.93
N ARG A 36 -0.57 28.35 -26.02
CA ARG A 36 0.15 28.11 -27.28
C ARG A 36 1.67 28.26 -27.11
N ASP A 37 2.11 29.17 -26.26
CA ASP A 37 3.54 29.43 -25.98
C ASP A 37 4.20 28.28 -25.21
N GLU A 38 3.48 27.65 -24.27
CA GLU A 38 3.96 26.45 -23.59
C GLU A 38 4.11 25.27 -24.55
N ARG A 39 3.17 25.10 -25.49
CA ARG A 39 3.26 24.09 -26.56
C ARG A 39 4.46 24.34 -27.46
N GLU A 40 4.71 25.59 -27.84
CA GLU A 40 5.88 25.94 -28.66
C GLU A 40 7.20 25.74 -27.91
N ARG A 41 7.27 26.10 -26.63
CA ARG A 41 8.45 25.88 -25.79
C ARG A 41 8.76 24.39 -25.61
N ALA A 42 7.74 23.55 -25.46
CA ALA A 42 7.89 22.08 -25.42
C ALA A 42 8.35 21.48 -26.77
N LYS A 43 7.81 21.98 -27.89
CA LYS A 43 8.28 21.59 -29.24
C LYS A 43 9.73 22.03 -29.51
N ARG A 44 10.10 23.23 -29.05
CA ARG A 44 11.45 23.80 -29.19
C ARG A 44 12.49 23.06 -28.35
N SER A 45 12.17 22.66 -27.12
CA SER A 45 13.10 21.84 -26.31
C SER A 45 13.36 20.47 -26.94
N ARG A 46 12.34 19.86 -27.55
CA ARG A 46 12.48 18.61 -28.32
C ARG A 46 13.37 18.77 -29.57
N THR A 47 13.30 19.91 -30.25
CA THR A 47 14.11 20.20 -31.44
C THR A 47 15.52 20.70 -31.11
N GLN A 48 15.71 21.46 -30.03
CA GLN A 48 17.02 21.88 -29.54
C GLN A 48 17.86 20.68 -29.07
N LEU A 49 17.28 19.74 -28.32
CA LEU A 49 17.94 18.48 -27.95
C LEU A 49 18.37 17.66 -29.18
N SER A 50 17.64 17.75 -30.30
CA SER A 50 18.01 17.09 -31.55
C SER A 50 19.12 17.83 -32.33
N ARG A 51 19.16 19.17 -32.25
CA ARG A 51 20.14 20.02 -32.92
C ARG A 51 21.49 20.06 -32.19
N GLU A 52 21.50 20.09 -30.86
CA GLU A 52 22.74 19.97 -30.07
C GLU A 52 23.41 18.59 -30.27
N HIS A 53 22.61 17.55 -30.51
CA HIS A 53 23.11 16.23 -30.91
C HIS A 53 23.71 16.20 -32.34
N LEU A 54 23.32 17.13 -33.21
CA LEU A 54 23.87 17.28 -34.57
C LEU A 54 25.14 18.14 -34.58
N THR A 55 25.27 19.12 -33.68
CA THR A 55 26.47 19.95 -33.58
C THR A 55 27.60 19.28 -32.78
N LEU A 56 27.29 18.41 -31.81
CA LEU A 56 28.27 17.51 -31.19
C LEU A 56 28.73 16.37 -32.11
N ARG A 57 27.99 16.13 -33.21
CA ARG A 57 28.44 15.33 -34.35
C ARG A 57 29.19 16.24 -35.32
N GLY A 58 30.36 16.71 -34.91
CA GLY A 58 31.40 17.07 -35.87
C GLY A 58 31.65 15.84 -36.74
N ILE A 59 31.14 15.87 -37.98
CA ILE A 59 31.41 14.84 -38.97
C ILE A 59 32.86 15.05 -39.41
N ASP A 60 33.80 14.51 -38.62
CA ASP A 60 35.13 14.18 -39.12
C ASP A 60 35.06 12.80 -39.75
N MET A 61 35.04 12.77 -41.08
CA MET A 61 35.00 11.58 -41.93
C MET A 61 36.34 10.85 -41.97
N ARG A 62 36.95 10.51 -40.82
CA ARG A 62 38.11 9.62 -40.78
C ARG A 62 38.06 8.69 -39.56
N GLY A 63 37.68 7.45 -39.85
CA GLY A 63 37.98 6.23 -39.12
C GLY A 63 38.03 6.31 -37.59
N SER A 64 37.01 5.76 -36.92
CA SER A 64 37.25 4.98 -35.70
C SER A 64 36.01 4.21 -35.31
N ARG A 65 36.18 2.92 -35.00
CA ARG A 65 35.23 2.15 -34.20
C ARG A 65 34.85 2.97 -32.97
N ARG A 66 33.56 3.15 -32.68
CA ARG A 66 33.02 3.38 -31.33
C ARG A 66 31.50 3.46 -31.38
N ASP A 67 30.89 2.45 -30.76
CA ASP A 67 29.76 2.57 -29.85
C ASP A 67 28.68 3.55 -30.30
N SER A 68 27.67 2.99 -30.96
CA SER A 68 26.35 3.60 -31.07
C SER A 68 25.89 4.04 -29.68
N LEU A 69 26.06 5.32 -29.36
CA LEU A 69 25.49 5.98 -28.19
C LEU A 69 23.97 5.84 -28.32
N ALA A 70 23.43 4.77 -27.73
CA ALA A 70 22.02 4.48 -27.73
C ALA A 70 21.29 5.63 -27.04
N MET A 71 20.50 6.38 -27.80
CA MET A 71 19.56 7.35 -27.24
C MET A 71 18.77 6.67 -26.11
N SER A 72 18.81 7.22 -24.90
CA SER A 72 18.09 6.60 -23.78
C SER A 72 16.59 6.62 -24.09
N LYS A 73 15.98 5.44 -24.27
CA LYS A 73 14.54 5.31 -24.53
C LYS A 73 13.73 6.10 -23.50
N PRO A 74 12.59 6.73 -23.90
CA PRO A 74 11.73 7.45 -22.96
C PRO A 74 11.41 6.53 -21.77
N ARG A 75 11.80 6.99 -20.58
CA ARG A 75 11.73 6.18 -19.37
C ARG A 75 10.25 6.08 -18.97
N GLY A 76 9.63 4.92 -19.21
CA GLY A 76 8.27 4.62 -18.73
C GLY A 76 8.10 4.78 -17.22
N SER A 77 6.90 4.55 -16.68
CA SER A 77 6.63 4.69 -15.25
C SER A 77 7.69 3.96 -14.41
N ARG A 78 8.20 4.64 -13.37
CA ARG A 78 9.21 4.07 -12.47
C ARG A 78 8.59 3.91 -11.10
N GLN A 79 8.83 2.79 -10.47
CA GLN A 79 8.46 2.57 -9.07
C GLN A 79 9.63 2.98 -8.18
N LYS A 80 9.36 3.79 -7.16
CA LYS A 80 10.32 4.08 -6.09
C LYS A 80 9.90 3.28 -4.85
N VAL A 81 10.85 2.60 -4.22
CA VAL A 81 10.63 2.00 -2.90
C VAL A 81 10.53 3.12 -1.88
N LYS A 82 9.40 3.19 -1.18
CA LYS A 82 9.18 4.13 -0.08
C LYS A 82 9.76 3.56 1.20
N GLU A 83 9.44 2.29 1.48
CA GLU A 83 9.75 1.67 2.77
C GLU A 83 9.88 0.16 2.64
N TYR A 84 10.75 -0.43 3.47
CA TYR A 84 10.83 -1.86 3.67
C TYR A 84 9.90 -2.26 4.83
N VAL A 85 8.98 -3.18 4.56
CA VAL A 85 7.94 -3.57 5.53
C VAL A 85 8.46 -4.68 6.43
N GLY A 86 9.01 -5.74 5.83
CA GLY A 86 9.43 -6.91 6.58
C GLY A 86 9.55 -8.17 5.72
N ARG A 87 9.99 -9.25 6.36
CA ARG A 87 9.93 -10.59 5.77
C ARG A 87 8.49 -11.07 5.73
N VAL A 88 8.06 -11.65 4.62
CA VAL A 88 6.71 -12.13 4.43
C VAL A 88 6.59 -13.57 4.91
N TYR A 89 5.58 -13.84 5.72
CA TYR A 89 5.14 -15.19 6.09
C TYR A 89 3.73 -15.40 5.57
N ARG A 90 3.51 -16.52 4.89
CA ARG A 90 2.20 -16.90 4.35
C ARG A 90 1.60 -17.93 5.29
N PHE A 91 0.34 -17.73 5.63
CA PHE A 91 -0.44 -18.67 6.42
C PHE A 91 -1.61 -19.18 5.60
N ASN A 92 -1.94 -20.45 5.79
CA ASN A 92 -3.14 -21.04 5.20
C ASN A 92 -4.27 -20.99 6.24
N LEU A 93 -5.50 -20.88 5.75
CA LEU A 93 -6.68 -20.94 6.61
C LEU A 93 -6.76 -22.34 7.23
N MET A 94 -6.80 -22.41 8.56
CA MET A 94 -6.88 -23.67 9.30
C MET A 94 -8.24 -23.85 9.97
N ASN A 95 -8.74 -22.78 10.59
CA ASN A 95 -10.02 -22.80 11.30
C ASN A 95 -11.05 -21.93 10.57
N ASN A 96 -12.21 -22.51 10.26
CA ASN A 96 -13.33 -21.78 9.64
C ASN A 96 -14.43 -21.53 10.67
N VAL A 97 -14.11 -20.73 11.69
CA VAL A 97 -15.05 -20.36 12.76
C VAL A 97 -15.57 -18.95 12.50
N ASN A 98 -16.88 -18.75 12.67
CA ASN A 98 -17.48 -17.43 12.56
C ASN A 98 -17.07 -16.53 13.74
N PHE A 99 -17.02 -15.22 13.51
CA PHE A 99 -16.62 -14.26 14.54
C PHE A 99 -17.54 -14.32 15.78
N LEU A 100 -18.86 -14.40 15.54
CA LEU A 100 -19.87 -14.45 16.60
C LEU A 100 -19.76 -15.72 17.44
N GLU A 101 -19.51 -16.86 16.80
CA GLU A 101 -19.31 -18.15 17.47
C GLU A 101 -18.02 -18.14 18.31
N TYR A 102 -16.94 -17.56 17.77
CA TYR A 102 -15.65 -17.51 18.45
C TYR A 102 -15.71 -16.71 19.76
N PHE A 103 -16.38 -15.55 19.74
CA PHE A 103 -16.56 -14.71 20.92
C PHE A 103 -17.81 -15.04 21.74
N LYS A 104 -18.62 -16.01 21.30
CA LYS A 104 -19.92 -16.39 21.91
C LYS A 104 -20.83 -15.18 22.10
N ILE A 105 -20.94 -14.36 21.06
CA ILE A 105 -21.78 -13.16 21.06
C ILE A 105 -23.20 -13.58 20.67
N GLU A 106 -24.14 -13.42 21.60
CA GLU A 106 -25.57 -13.68 21.34
C GLU A 106 -26.24 -12.50 20.63
N ASP A 107 -25.86 -11.26 20.99
CA ASP A 107 -26.38 -10.03 20.38
C ASP A 107 -25.26 -9.09 19.93
N VAL A 108 -25.24 -8.85 18.62
CA VAL A 108 -24.23 -8.01 17.94
C VAL A 108 -24.39 -6.55 18.29
N GLN A 109 -25.63 -6.05 18.42
CA GLN A 109 -25.89 -4.64 18.69
C GLN A 109 -25.40 -4.26 20.08
N ASN A 110 -25.75 -5.07 21.08
CA ASN A 110 -25.27 -4.89 22.45
C ASN A 110 -23.73 -4.97 22.54
N TYR A 111 -23.11 -5.93 21.83
CA TYR A 111 -21.64 -6.02 21.76
C TYR A 111 -21.02 -4.75 21.18
N ILE A 112 -21.60 -4.19 20.11
CA ILE A 112 -21.12 -2.95 19.51
C ILE A 112 -21.25 -1.83 20.52
N GLU A 113 -22.42 -1.60 21.13
CA GLU A 113 -22.67 -0.48 22.04
C GLU A 113 -21.71 -0.44 23.22
N ILE A 114 -21.51 -1.56 23.91
CA ILE A 114 -20.65 -1.67 25.09
C ILE A 114 -19.17 -1.42 24.77
N ASN A 115 -18.66 -1.92 23.64
CA ASN A 115 -17.22 -1.99 23.39
C ASN A 115 -16.66 -0.79 22.61
N GLN A 116 -15.49 -0.27 22.99
CA GLN A 116 -14.85 0.81 22.22
C GLN A 116 -14.36 0.33 20.85
N LYS A 117 -14.24 1.26 19.89
CA LYS A 117 -13.73 1.00 18.53
C LYS A 117 -12.46 0.16 18.51
N ASN A 118 -11.46 0.57 19.30
CA ASN A 118 -10.15 -0.08 19.32
C ASN A 118 -10.22 -1.52 19.84
N LYS A 119 -11.12 -1.78 20.80
CA LYS A 119 -11.33 -3.13 21.34
C LYS A 119 -11.93 -4.04 20.27
N ILE A 120 -12.96 -3.58 19.56
CA ILE A 120 -13.58 -4.35 18.46
C ILE A 120 -12.56 -4.67 17.36
N ILE A 121 -11.71 -3.70 16.99
CA ILE A 121 -10.65 -3.93 16.01
C ILE A 121 -9.62 -4.95 16.50
N ASN A 122 -9.23 -4.87 17.78
CA ASN A 122 -8.31 -5.85 18.38
C ASN A 122 -8.92 -7.26 18.38
N ASP A 123 -10.19 -7.39 18.75
CA ASP A 123 -10.92 -8.66 18.74
C ASP A 123 -10.97 -9.26 17.33
N LEU A 124 -11.19 -8.43 16.29
CA LEU A 124 -11.13 -8.85 14.89
C LEU A 124 -9.74 -9.34 14.46
N ILE A 125 -8.68 -8.66 14.91
CA ILE A 125 -7.29 -9.07 14.64
C ILE A 125 -7.01 -10.41 15.32
N GLU A 126 -7.38 -10.57 16.58
CA GLU A 126 -7.18 -11.81 17.34
C GLU A 126 -7.92 -12.99 16.70
N TRP A 127 -9.15 -12.77 16.24
CA TRP A 127 -9.92 -13.78 15.53
C TRP A 127 -9.26 -14.19 14.21
N GLU A 128 -8.75 -13.25 13.42
CA GLU A 128 -8.02 -13.59 12.19
C GLU A 128 -6.72 -14.35 12.49
N LEU A 129 -5.95 -13.94 13.50
CA LEU A 129 -4.75 -14.68 13.91
C LEU A 129 -5.07 -16.11 14.35
N TYR A 130 -6.21 -16.32 15.01
CA TYR A 130 -6.70 -17.65 15.38
C TYR A 130 -7.11 -18.49 14.17
N LYS A 131 -7.79 -17.90 13.18
CA LYS A 131 -8.19 -18.60 11.95
C LYS A 131 -7.02 -19.15 11.15
N PHE A 132 -5.92 -18.41 11.14
CA PHE A 132 -4.68 -18.76 10.46
C PHE A 132 -3.67 -19.49 11.36
N ASN A 133 -4.05 -19.80 12.60
CA ASN A 133 -3.24 -20.50 13.61
C ASN A 133 -1.83 -19.91 13.75
N VAL A 134 -1.74 -18.60 13.91
CA VAL A 134 -0.45 -17.91 14.06
C VAL A 134 0.13 -18.19 15.45
N ASN A 135 1.28 -18.86 15.48
CA ASN A 135 1.97 -19.21 16.73
C ASN A 135 2.46 -17.98 17.49
N LYS A 136 1.81 -17.63 18.60
CA LYS A 136 2.22 -16.53 19.49
C LYS A 136 3.62 -16.72 20.11
N ASN A 137 4.10 -17.96 20.20
CA ASN A 137 5.45 -18.25 20.70
C ASN A 137 6.55 -17.89 19.70
N GLU A 138 6.23 -17.88 18.40
CA GLU A 138 7.19 -17.62 17.33
C GLU A 138 7.23 -16.13 16.94
N PHE A 139 6.11 -15.41 17.13
CA PHE A 139 5.93 -14.03 16.73
C PHE A 139 5.51 -13.16 17.91
N SER A 140 6.23 -12.06 18.12
CA SER A 140 5.85 -11.01 19.06
C SER A 140 4.85 -10.08 18.38
N ILE A 141 3.60 -10.09 18.82
CA ILE A 141 2.51 -9.29 18.27
C ILE A 141 2.03 -8.35 19.37
N ASP A 142 2.42 -7.09 19.28
CA ASP A 142 2.02 -6.06 20.23
C ASP A 142 1.01 -5.12 19.56
N LEU A 143 -0.27 -5.27 19.86
CA LEU A 143 -1.33 -4.45 19.27
C LEU A 143 -1.30 -3.00 19.77
N ASN A 144 -0.85 -2.78 21.01
CA ASN A 144 -0.73 -1.43 21.59
C ASN A 144 0.37 -0.62 20.89
N SER A 145 1.54 -1.24 20.67
CA SER A 145 2.67 -0.60 19.96
C SER A 145 2.55 -0.72 18.44
N LYS A 146 1.59 -1.53 17.95
CA LYS A 146 1.28 -1.77 16.54
C LYS A 146 2.46 -2.40 15.81
N LYS A 147 3.18 -3.29 16.49
CA LYS A 147 4.39 -3.93 15.96
C LYS A 147 4.22 -5.43 15.87
N ILE A 148 4.66 -5.97 14.73
CA ILE A 148 4.74 -7.41 14.47
C ILE A 148 6.19 -7.76 14.19
N GLN A 149 6.78 -8.53 15.09
CA GLN A 149 8.20 -8.87 15.03
C GLN A 149 8.47 -10.34 15.22
N LYS A 150 9.55 -10.81 14.59
CA LYS A 150 10.18 -12.09 14.87
C LYS A 150 11.67 -11.87 15.05
N ASN A 151 12.20 -12.30 16.19
CA ASN A 151 13.61 -12.12 16.55
C ASN A 151 14.06 -10.66 16.36
N ASN A 152 13.28 -9.70 16.88
CA ASN A 152 13.49 -8.24 16.77
C ASN A 152 13.52 -7.67 15.34
N LYS A 153 13.03 -8.41 14.34
CA LYS A 153 12.92 -7.96 12.95
C LYS A 153 11.46 -7.83 12.56
N ASN A 154 11.14 -6.78 11.81
CA ASN A 154 9.80 -6.55 11.31
C ASN A 154 9.36 -7.64 10.34
N VAL A 155 8.10 -8.02 10.49
CA VAL A 155 7.46 -9.10 9.75
C VAL A 155 6.14 -8.61 9.16
N ALA A 156 5.81 -9.14 7.98
CA ALA A 156 4.50 -8.99 7.39
C ALA A 156 3.85 -10.36 7.25
N PHE A 157 2.63 -10.49 7.77
CA PHE A 157 1.81 -11.68 7.54
C PHE A 157 0.98 -11.46 6.29
N PHE A 158 1.14 -12.35 5.32
CA PHE A 158 0.25 -12.40 4.17
C PHE A 158 -0.95 -13.27 4.53
N ILE A 159 -2.07 -12.61 4.78
CA ILE A 159 -3.32 -13.21 5.28
C ILE A 159 -4.45 -12.73 4.36
N ASN A 160 -5.31 -13.67 3.94
CA ASN A 160 -6.34 -13.40 2.94
C ASN A 160 -5.74 -12.76 1.66
N GLU A 161 -6.07 -11.50 1.39
CA GLU A 161 -5.57 -10.72 0.25
C GLU A 161 -4.69 -9.53 0.68
N GLY A 162 -4.44 -9.40 1.98
CA GLY A 162 -3.75 -8.26 2.58
C GLY A 162 -2.42 -8.62 3.24
N PHE A 163 -1.80 -7.59 3.83
CA PHE A 163 -0.57 -7.69 4.59
C PHE A 163 -0.80 -7.14 6.00
N MET A 164 -0.86 -8.01 7.00
CA MET A 164 -0.89 -7.60 8.39
C MET A 164 0.54 -7.26 8.84
N CYS A 165 0.80 -5.98 9.09
CA CYS A 165 2.12 -5.44 9.43
C CYS A 165 1.98 -4.11 10.18
N ASP A 166 3.09 -3.57 10.68
CA ASP A 166 3.11 -2.31 11.44
C ASP A 166 2.41 -1.17 10.70
N PHE A 167 2.63 -1.05 9.39
CA PHE A 167 2.02 -0.01 8.55
C PHE A 167 0.50 -0.13 8.47
N THR A 168 -0.02 -1.33 8.21
CA THR A 168 -1.47 -1.52 8.04
C THR A 168 -2.21 -1.46 9.37
N LEU A 169 -1.62 -1.99 10.45
CA LEU A 169 -2.15 -1.84 11.79
C LEU A 169 -2.21 -0.39 12.24
N LYS A 170 -1.17 0.40 11.93
CA LYS A 170 -1.15 1.83 12.21
C LYS A 170 -2.28 2.55 11.47
N ASN A 171 -2.42 2.30 10.17
CA ASN A 171 -3.48 2.91 9.36
C ASN A 171 -4.88 2.57 9.87
N LEU A 172 -5.09 1.34 10.37
CA LEU A 172 -6.38 0.88 10.86
C LEU A 172 -6.74 1.45 12.25
N LEU A 173 -5.82 1.36 13.21
CA LEU A 173 -6.08 1.78 14.60
C LEU A 173 -6.10 3.31 14.74
N GLU A 174 -5.21 4.02 14.04
CA GLU A 174 -5.14 5.49 14.04
C GLU A 174 -6.06 6.13 13.01
N PHE A 175 -6.97 5.37 12.38
CA PHE A 175 -7.89 5.90 11.38
C PHE A 175 -8.70 7.07 11.93
N LYS A 176 -8.70 8.18 11.18
CA LYS A 176 -9.47 9.39 11.46
C LYS A 176 -10.32 9.77 10.24
N PRO A 177 -11.62 10.05 10.41
CA PRO A 177 -12.47 10.55 9.34
C PRO A 177 -12.01 11.95 8.90
N GLU A 178 -12.22 12.29 7.63
CA GLU A 178 -11.93 13.62 7.07
C GLU A 178 -13.20 14.45 6.88
N GLY A 179 -14.39 13.83 6.98
CA GLY A 179 -15.68 14.53 7.02
C GLY A 179 -16.66 14.13 5.92
N ASP A 180 -16.21 13.44 4.87
CA ASP A 180 -17.07 12.86 3.84
C ASP A 180 -17.36 11.39 4.18
N GLU A 181 -18.57 11.11 4.67
CA GLU A 181 -18.99 9.77 5.10
C GLU A 181 -18.74 8.68 4.04
N GLN A 182 -19.01 8.98 2.77
CA GLN A 182 -18.88 7.99 1.71
C GLN A 182 -17.40 7.68 1.44
N ALA A 183 -16.57 8.73 1.32
CA ALA A 183 -15.14 8.57 1.12
C ALA A 183 -14.49 7.87 2.31
N ASP A 184 -14.89 8.22 3.53
CA ASP A 184 -14.33 7.70 4.77
C ASP A 184 -14.69 6.23 4.97
N GLY A 185 -15.92 5.83 4.64
CA GLY A 185 -16.34 4.43 4.63
C GLY A 185 -15.49 3.60 3.69
N TYR A 186 -15.23 4.11 2.48
CA TYR A 186 -14.35 3.45 1.52
C TYR A 186 -12.90 3.37 2.02
N ARG A 187 -12.38 4.44 2.64
CA ARG A 187 -11.02 4.46 3.21
C ARG A 187 -10.88 3.47 4.36
N LEU A 188 -11.88 3.35 5.23
CA LEU A 188 -11.89 2.37 6.32
C LEU A 188 -11.96 0.94 5.80
N ALA A 189 -12.88 0.65 4.86
CA ALA A 189 -13.01 -0.66 4.25
C ALA A 189 -11.70 -1.09 3.58
N ARG A 190 -11.06 -0.16 2.84
CA ARG A 190 -9.76 -0.37 2.24
C ARG A 190 -8.68 -0.68 3.28
N ALA A 191 -8.68 0.00 4.42
CA ALA A 191 -7.72 -0.27 5.49
C ALA A 191 -7.85 -1.70 6.06
N PHE A 192 -9.08 -2.20 6.22
CA PHE A 192 -9.31 -3.59 6.63
C PHE A 192 -8.81 -4.61 5.60
N VAL A 193 -9.10 -4.38 4.31
CA VAL A 193 -8.62 -5.23 3.21
C VAL A 193 -7.09 -5.22 3.14
N GLU A 194 -6.47 -4.04 3.23
CA GLU A 194 -5.00 -3.91 3.23
C GLU A 194 -4.37 -4.62 4.44
N ALA A 195 -5.01 -4.59 5.61
CA ALA A 195 -4.58 -5.34 6.79
C ALA A 195 -4.85 -6.86 6.70
N GLY A 196 -5.60 -7.31 5.70
CA GLY A 196 -5.94 -8.73 5.50
C GLY A 196 -7.05 -9.24 6.42
N ILE A 197 -7.88 -8.35 6.97
CA ILE A 197 -8.94 -8.68 7.94
C ILE A 197 -10.29 -8.73 7.23
N LYS A 198 -11.00 -9.86 7.29
CA LYS A 198 -12.35 -10.00 6.72
C LYS A 198 -13.40 -9.64 7.77
N VAL A 199 -13.91 -8.42 7.72
CA VAL A 199 -14.88 -7.94 8.72
C VAL A 199 -16.31 -8.36 8.36
N PRO A 200 -17.10 -8.90 9.31
CA PRO A 200 -18.54 -9.09 9.13
C PRO A 200 -19.27 -7.75 8.90
N GLN A 201 -20.27 -7.73 8.03
CA GLN A 201 -20.96 -6.50 7.61
C GLN A 201 -21.53 -5.70 8.78
N GLU A 202 -22.20 -6.37 9.72
CA GLU A 202 -22.83 -5.73 10.88
C GLU A 202 -21.80 -5.05 11.80
N ILE A 203 -20.67 -5.72 12.02
CA ILE A 203 -19.57 -5.19 12.83
C ILE A 203 -18.92 -4.00 12.13
N PHE A 204 -18.76 -4.07 10.81
CA PHE A 204 -18.23 -2.94 10.04
C PHE A 204 -19.11 -1.70 10.18
N ILE A 205 -20.44 -1.86 10.04
CA ILE A 205 -21.40 -0.77 10.23
C ILE A 205 -21.32 -0.23 11.66
N GLY A 206 -21.22 -1.11 12.66
CA GLY A 206 -21.06 -0.72 14.06
C GLY A 206 -19.78 0.09 14.34
N VAL A 207 -18.64 -0.37 13.83
CA VAL A 207 -17.34 0.30 13.97
C VAL A 207 -17.36 1.65 13.24
N PHE A 208 -17.95 1.69 12.04
CA PHE A 208 -18.07 2.91 11.25
C PHE A 208 -18.99 3.93 11.95
N GLY A 209 -20.15 3.51 12.43
CA GLY A 209 -21.08 4.38 13.17
C GLY A 209 -20.43 4.98 14.43
N LYS A 210 -19.57 4.23 15.12
CA LYS A 210 -18.80 4.75 16.26
C LYS A 210 -17.79 5.83 15.89
N LEU A 211 -17.24 5.82 14.67
CA LEU A 211 -16.33 6.89 14.24
C LEU A 211 -17.03 8.25 14.19
N TYR A 212 -18.30 8.28 13.79
CA TYR A 212 -19.09 9.52 13.65
C TYR A 212 -19.82 9.91 14.94
N LYS A 213 -20.29 8.95 15.74
CA LYS A 213 -20.87 9.25 17.07
C LYS A 213 -19.90 9.92 18.05
N THR A 214 -18.59 9.84 17.80
CA THR A 214 -17.57 10.50 18.64
C THR A 214 -17.24 11.90 18.14
N ALA A 215 -17.78 12.31 16.98
CA ALA A 215 -17.54 13.61 16.37
C ALA A 215 -18.66 14.65 16.65
N GLU A 216 -19.79 14.21 17.21
CA GLU A 216 -20.84 15.03 17.82
C GLU A 216 -20.58 15.20 19.32
#